data_AF-A0ABD4KFQ1-F1
#
_entry.id   AF-A0ABD4KFQ1-F1
#
_cell.length_a   1.000
_cell.length_b   1.000
_cell.length_c   1.000
_cell.angle_alpha   90.00
_cell.angle_beta   90.00
_cell.angle_gamma   90.00
#
_symmetry.space_group_name_H-M   'P 1'
#
loop_
_entity.id
_entity.type
_entity.pdbx_description
1 polymer ?
#
loop_
_entity_poly.entity_id
_entity_poly.type
_entity_poly.pdbx_seq_one_letter_code
_entity_poly.pdbx_strand_id
1 'polypeptide(L)'
;MAIVECISSNGSLKGMLTCLQAGESLSGLAFVALGLGLWIVAQLSVERGQKKAAAREMKYDLPVSVPSVFGSPAHAEAVYRSANQDYYQLMLAEMEKALFAQGYELTRDRLQQVVADGETQRTVARAVYIARERYLAPNQPEHELAEKATMASSDGYCARWLSLLITGSERQGWYITRRREGDAEELTDWQKRMWPVRQVVIVVTSESSVITRDLVRVLNEAVERVSYTPFPDNDNMLSLCTVPVTFPGLQVTLERQLCRTPPGFFPEGAGQNVPEELARSIKVPQDGEKRVVAVFAQITSPHSTELLVRYLHAAAERISAGEEHAADYDDDSGYAFIVTRSLKSH
;
A
#
# COMPACT_ATOMS: atom_id res chain seq x y z
N MET A 1 23.93 -48.88 -16.33
CA MET A 1 22.71 -48.08 -16.10
C MET A 1 21.97 -48.67 -14.91
N ALA A 2 22.23 -48.14 -13.71
CA ALA A 2 21.46 -48.35 -12.46
C ALA A 2 21.92 -47.36 -11.36
N ILE A 3 22.41 -46.16 -11.75
CA ILE A 3 22.92 -45.14 -10.80
C ILE A 3 21.84 -44.09 -10.50
N VAL A 4 20.66 -44.19 -11.12
CA VAL A 4 19.59 -43.18 -11.01
C VAL A 4 18.52 -43.56 -9.97
N GLU A 5 18.51 -44.77 -9.42
CA GLU A 5 17.48 -45.19 -8.45
C GLU A 5 17.82 -44.96 -6.97
N CYS A 6 19.03 -44.49 -6.63
CA CYS A 6 19.38 -44.24 -5.23
C CYS A 6 19.03 -42.83 -4.72
N ILE A 7 18.41 -41.97 -5.53
CA ILE A 7 18.13 -40.57 -5.15
C ILE A 7 16.66 -40.36 -4.73
N SER A 8 15.75 -41.33 -4.91
CA SER A 8 14.31 -41.13 -4.65
C SER A 8 13.72 -41.84 -3.42
N SER A 9 14.53 -42.29 -2.47
CA SER A 9 14.02 -42.91 -1.24
C SER A 9 14.55 -42.17 -0.02
N ASN A 10 13.65 -41.47 0.66
CA ASN A 10 13.89 -40.82 1.95
C ASN A 10 14.35 -41.87 2.97
N GLY A 11 15.66 -41.93 3.19
CA GLY A 11 16.25 -42.75 4.22
C GLY A 11 17.66 -43.18 3.86
N SER A 12 18.64 -42.42 4.36
CA SER A 12 19.82 -42.93 5.07
C SER A 12 21.17 -42.47 4.50
N LEU A 13 21.82 -41.56 5.26
CA LEU A 13 23.27 -41.29 5.27
C LEU A 13 24.14 -42.58 5.33
N LYS A 14 23.52 -43.71 5.70
CA LYS A 14 24.10 -45.05 5.74
C LYS A 14 24.33 -45.66 4.35
N GLY A 15 23.62 -45.20 3.31
CA GLY A 15 23.85 -45.59 1.91
C GLY A 15 25.10 -44.94 1.31
N MET A 16 25.40 -43.70 1.71
CA MET A 16 26.63 -43.01 1.26
C MET A 16 27.88 -43.57 1.98
N LEU A 17 27.72 -44.01 3.24
CA LEU A 17 28.78 -44.64 4.03
C LEU A 17 29.14 -46.05 3.56
N THR A 18 28.19 -46.79 2.98
CA THR A 18 28.45 -48.15 2.46
C THR A 18 29.19 -48.14 1.12
N CYS A 19 29.03 -47.11 0.29
CA CYS A 19 29.87 -46.93 -0.90
C CYS A 19 31.33 -46.55 -0.57
N LEU A 20 31.57 -45.93 0.59
CA LEU A 20 32.93 -45.58 1.05
C LEU A 20 33.66 -46.75 1.72
N GLN A 21 32.95 -47.79 2.16
CA GLN A 21 33.53 -48.96 2.83
C GLN A 21 33.87 -50.14 1.90
N ALA A 22 33.52 -50.06 0.61
CA ALA A 22 33.67 -51.19 -0.33
C ALA A 22 34.67 -50.95 -1.48
N GLY A 23 35.51 -49.92 -1.42
CA GLY A 23 36.50 -49.66 -2.46
C GLY A 23 37.76 -49.00 -1.92
N GLU A 24 38.76 -49.80 -1.59
CA GLU A 24 40.16 -49.38 -1.43
C GLU A 24 40.71 -48.87 -2.77
N SER A 25 40.29 -47.68 -3.18
CA SER A 25 40.92 -46.97 -4.29
C SER A 25 41.36 -45.60 -3.82
N LEU A 26 42.68 -45.44 -3.74
CA LEU A 26 43.38 -44.18 -3.42
C LEU A 26 42.83 -42.98 -4.22
N SER A 27 42.24 -43.26 -5.39
CA SER A 27 41.54 -42.32 -6.26
C SER A 27 40.34 -41.64 -5.59
N GLY A 28 39.52 -42.35 -4.81
CA GLY A 28 38.32 -41.79 -4.19
C GLY A 28 38.64 -40.70 -3.15
N LEU A 29 39.68 -40.93 -2.34
CA LEU A 29 40.18 -39.97 -1.36
C LEU A 29 40.81 -38.74 -2.03
N ALA A 30 41.49 -38.92 -3.16
CA ALA A 30 42.07 -37.80 -3.91
C ALA A 30 41.00 -36.86 -4.49
N PHE A 31 39.89 -37.39 -5.00
CA PHE A 31 38.79 -36.58 -5.51
C PHE A 31 38.07 -35.78 -4.41
N VAL A 32 37.86 -36.39 -3.23
CA VAL A 32 37.26 -35.69 -2.09
C VAL A 32 38.17 -34.58 -1.57
N ALA A 33 39.48 -34.83 -1.49
CA ALA A 33 40.45 -33.83 -1.06
C ALA A 33 40.56 -32.65 -2.05
N LEU A 34 40.56 -32.92 -3.36
CA LEU A 34 40.54 -31.87 -4.39
C LEU A 34 39.24 -31.06 -4.37
N GLY A 35 38.10 -31.72 -4.18
CA GLY A 35 36.80 -31.06 -4.05
C GLY A 35 36.76 -30.11 -2.85
N LEU A 36 37.25 -30.56 -1.68
CA LEU A 36 37.35 -29.72 -0.48
C LEU A 36 38.34 -28.57 -0.67
N GLY A 37 39.49 -28.81 -1.32
CA GLY A 37 40.47 -27.76 -1.62
C GLY A 37 39.90 -26.68 -2.53
N LEU A 38 39.23 -27.05 -3.61
CA LEU A 38 38.56 -26.10 -4.52
C LEU A 38 37.44 -25.34 -3.82
N TRP A 39 36.67 -26.00 -2.95
CA TRP A 39 35.60 -25.36 -2.19
C TRP A 39 36.14 -24.33 -1.19
N ILE A 40 37.21 -24.66 -0.45
CA ILE A 40 37.85 -23.72 0.49
C ILE A 40 38.45 -22.52 -0.26
N VAL A 41 39.09 -22.74 -1.41
CA VAL A 41 39.60 -21.64 -2.24
C VAL A 41 38.47 -20.76 -2.76
N ALA A 42 37.32 -21.32 -3.16
CA ALA A 42 36.15 -20.56 -3.56
C ALA A 42 35.59 -19.72 -2.40
N GLN A 43 35.46 -20.30 -1.19
CA GLN A 43 35.01 -19.58 0.01
C GLN A 43 35.94 -18.41 0.36
N LEU A 44 37.26 -18.65 0.38
CA LEU A 44 38.25 -17.60 0.67
C LEU A 44 38.29 -16.51 -0.42
N SER A 45 37.95 -16.85 -1.67
CA SER A 45 37.86 -15.89 -2.78
C SER A 45 36.61 -15.03 -2.66
N VAL A 46 35.48 -15.61 -2.25
CA VAL A 46 34.23 -14.89 -1.95
C VAL A 46 34.42 -13.97 -0.75
N GLU A 47 35.05 -14.43 0.34
CA GLU A 47 35.35 -13.58 1.50
C GLU A 47 36.31 -12.43 1.16
N ARG A 48 37.33 -12.68 0.34
CA ARG A 48 38.24 -11.61 -0.14
C ARG A 48 37.52 -10.66 -1.11
N GLY A 49 36.56 -11.16 -1.89
CA GLY A 49 35.68 -10.35 -2.73
C GLY A 49 34.78 -9.45 -1.90
N GLN A 50 34.13 -10.00 -0.86
CA GLN A 50 33.31 -9.27 0.09
C GLN A 50 34.12 -8.26 0.91
N LYS A 51 35.32 -8.61 1.37
CA LYS A 51 36.20 -7.65 2.08
C LYS A 51 36.71 -6.53 1.17
N LYS A 52 36.94 -6.80 -0.12
CA LYS A 52 37.29 -5.78 -1.11
C LYS A 52 36.08 -4.94 -1.55
N ALA A 53 34.88 -5.51 -1.55
CA ALA A 53 33.61 -4.80 -1.77
C ALA A 53 33.29 -3.90 -0.58
N ALA A 54 33.36 -4.42 0.66
CA ALA A 54 33.21 -3.67 1.89
C ALA A 54 34.26 -2.55 2.04
N ALA A 55 35.52 -2.80 1.63
CA ALA A 55 36.56 -1.77 1.60
C ALA A 55 36.37 -0.72 0.49
N ARG A 56 35.60 -1.03 -0.57
CA ARG A 56 35.17 -0.07 -1.59
C ARG A 56 33.93 0.70 -1.13
N GLU A 57 33.04 0.08 -0.34
CA GLU A 57 31.85 0.70 0.24
C GLU A 57 32.18 1.64 1.41
N MET A 58 33.24 1.36 2.19
CA MET A 58 33.75 2.28 3.22
C MET A 58 34.37 3.58 2.66
N LYS A 59 34.41 3.76 1.33
CA LYS A 59 34.99 4.96 0.70
C LYS A 59 33.99 6.07 0.41
N TYR A 60 32.74 5.94 0.83
CA TYR A 60 31.75 7.01 0.76
C TYR A 60 31.41 7.52 2.15
N ASP A 61 31.98 8.68 2.49
CA ASP A 61 31.51 9.56 3.57
C ASP A 61 30.07 10.03 3.25
N LEU A 62 29.08 9.16 3.44
CA LEU A 62 27.68 9.58 3.51
C LEU A 62 27.47 10.20 4.89
N PRO A 63 27.22 11.52 4.99
CA PRO A 63 26.98 12.14 6.29
C PRO A 63 25.72 11.51 6.88
N VAL A 64 25.85 10.98 8.09
CA VAL A 64 24.72 10.55 8.93
C VAL A 64 23.73 11.72 8.96
N SER A 65 22.52 11.51 8.42
CA SER A 65 21.45 12.51 8.45
C SER A 65 21.09 12.78 9.90
N VAL A 66 21.64 13.85 10.47
CA VAL A 66 21.31 14.28 11.83
C VAL A 66 19.85 14.70 11.83
N PRO A 67 18.99 14.12 12.70
CA PRO A 67 17.60 14.54 12.81
C PRO A 67 17.52 16.06 12.98
N SER A 68 16.65 16.70 12.20
CA SER A 68 16.49 18.15 12.29
C SER A 68 16.11 18.56 13.70
N VAL A 69 16.73 19.61 14.23
CA VAL A 69 16.38 20.17 15.55
C VAL A 69 14.90 20.57 15.55
N PHE A 70 14.17 20.24 16.62
CA PHE A 70 12.78 20.61 16.77
C PHE A 70 12.61 22.14 16.65
N GLY A 71 11.63 22.56 15.83
CA GLY A 71 11.37 23.97 15.53
C GLY A 71 12.37 24.63 14.56
N SER A 72 13.37 23.89 14.05
CA SER A 72 14.25 24.41 13.00
C SER A 72 13.51 24.60 11.67
N PRO A 73 14.05 25.43 10.75
CA PRO A 73 13.51 25.54 9.40
C PRO A 73 13.36 24.20 8.67
N ALA A 74 14.35 23.30 8.83
CA ALA A 74 14.30 21.96 8.25
C ALA A 74 13.17 21.10 8.84
N HIS A 75 12.95 21.18 10.15
CA HIS A 75 11.81 20.52 10.81
C HIS A 75 10.47 21.09 10.31
N ALA A 76 10.36 22.42 10.21
CA ALA A 76 9.15 23.07 9.70
C ALA A 76 8.85 22.70 8.24
N GLU A 77 9.87 22.61 7.39
CA GLU A 77 9.71 22.15 5.99
C GLU A 77 9.28 20.69 5.92
N ALA A 78 9.86 19.81 6.74
CA ALA A 78 9.46 18.40 6.80
C ALA A 78 7.99 18.25 7.24
N VAL A 79 7.58 18.97 8.29
CA VAL A 79 6.18 19.01 8.74
C VAL A 79 5.27 19.58 7.65
N TYR A 80 5.68 20.67 7.00
CA TYR A 80 4.93 21.27 5.90
C TYR A 80 4.71 20.28 4.76
N ARG A 81 5.76 19.59 4.29
CA ARG A 81 5.64 18.58 3.22
C ARG A 81 4.72 17.45 3.64
N SER A 82 4.93 16.91 4.85
CA SER A 82 4.10 15.81 5.37
C SER A 82 2.63 16.20 5.50
N ALA A 83 2.33 17.36 6.08
CA ALA A 83 0.95 17.79 6.31
C ALA A 83 0.22 18.17 5.01
N ASN A 84 0.94 18.73 4.04
CA ASN A 84 0.34 19.15 2.77
C ASN A 84 0.23 17.99 1.77
N GLN A 85 1.07 16.95 1.86
CA GLN A 85 1.02 15.82 0.93
C GLN A 85 -0.36 15.17 0.94
N ASP A 86 -0.83 14.73 2.11
CA ASP A 86 -2.10 14.02 2.27
C ASP A 86 -3.29 14.91 1.89
N TYR A 87 -3.18 16.18 2.27
CA TYR A 87 -4.15 17.21 1.94
C TYR A 87 -4.33 17.41 0.43
N TYR A 88 -3.23 17.58 -0.32
CA TYR A 88 -3.32 17.74 -1.78
C TYR A 88 -3.65 16.43 -2.50
N GLN A 89 -3.21 15.28 -1.97
CA GLN A 89 -3.58 13.97 -2.52
C GLN A 89 -5.10 13.74 -2.48
N LEU A 90 -5.74 14.05 -1.35
CA LEU A 90 -7.22 13.98 -1.23
C LEU A 90 -7.90 14.87 -2.27
N MET A 91 -7.48 16.14 -2.38
CA MET A 91 -8.10 17.09 -3.31
C MET A 91 -7.91 16.69 -4.78
N LEU A 92 -6.75 16.11 -5.14
CA LEU A 92 -6.49 15.60 -6.49
C LEU A 92 -7.37 14.39 -6.80
N ALA A 93 -7.50 13.45 -5.86
CA ALA A 93 -8.38 12.28 -6.02
C ALA A 93 -9.85 12.68 -6.19
N GLU A 94 -10.33 13.64 -5.41
CA GLU A 94 -11.70 14.15 -5.52
C GLU A 94 -11.93 14.94 -6.81
N MET A 95 -10.91 15.67 -7.29
CA MET A 95 -10.95 16.30 -8.61
C MET A 95 -11.07 15.27 -9.73
N GLU A 96 -10.24 14.22 -9.72
CA GLU A 96 -10.27 13.14 -10.70
C GLU A 96 -11.62 12.43 -10.70
N LYS A 97 -12.11 12.05 -9.53
CA LYS A 97 -13.42 11.40 -9.34
C LYS A 97 -14.56 12.26 -9.88
N ALA A 98 -14.57 13.55 -9.56
CA ALA A 98 -15.63 14.46 -10.01
C ALA A 98 -15.54 14.70 -11.53
N LEU A 99 -14.34 14.80 -12.11
CA LEU A 99 -14.16 14.86 -13.56
C LEU A 99 -14.65 13.59 -14.25
N PHE A 100 -14.33 12.43 -13.69
CA PHE A 100 -14.76 11.12 -14.17
C PHE A 100 -16.28 11.00 -14.22
N ALA A 101 -16.98 11.44 -13.17
CA ALA A 101 -18.43 11.46 -13.12
C ALA A 101 -19.07 12.39 -14.18
N GLN A 102 -18.30 13.32 -14.75
CA GLN A 102 -18.73 14.25 -15.79
C GLN A 102 -18.24 13.83 -17.20
N GLY A 103 -17.65 12.63 -17.33
CA GLY A 103 -17.19 12.09 -18.61
C GLY A 103 -15.80 12.60 -19.05
N TYR A 104 -14.99 13.07 -18.10
CA TYR A 104 -13.62 13.50 -18.34
C TYR A 104 -12.63 12.60 -17.60
N GLU A 105 -11.39 12.56 -18.06
CA GLU A 105 -10.31 11.81 -17.40
C GLU A 105 -8.99 12.58 -17.43
N LEU A 106 -8.06 12.24 -16.54
CA LEU A 106 -6.72 12.80 -16.50
C LEU A 106 -5.76 11.88 -17.25
N THR A 107 -5.12 12.38 -18.30
CA THR A 107 -4.16 11.62 -19.09
C THR A 107 -2.84 12.36 -19.27
N ARG A 108 -1.84 11.66 -19.79
CA ARG A 108 -0.55 12.24 -20.17
C ARG A 108 -0.56 12.84 -21.58
N ASP A 109 -1.65 12.67 -22.34
CA ASP A 109 -1.74 13.12 -23.73
C ASP A 109 -2.18 14.59 -23.81
N ARG A 110 -1.20 15.46 -23.97
CA ARG A 110 -1.44 16.90 -24.13
C ARG A 110 -2.23 17.25 -25.39
N LEU A 111 -2.16 16.44 -26.44
CA LEU A 111 -2.82 16.75 -27.72
C LEU A 111 -4.33 16.58 -27.63
N GLN A 112 -4.81 15.76 -26.70
CA GLN A 112 -6.23 15.53 -26.42
C GLN A 112 -6.76 16.43 -25.30
N GLN A 113 -5.97 17.39 -24.83
CA GLN A 113 -6.35 18.29 -23.75
C GLN A 113 -7.63 19.07 -24.13
N VAL A 114 -8.61 19.06 -23.23
CA VAL A 114 -9.84 19.83 -23.36
C VAL A 114 -10.06 20.70 -22.13
N VAL A 115 -10.77 21.80 -22.33
CA VAL A 115 -11.30 22.61 -21.23
C VAL A 115 -12.73 22.14 -20.98
N ALA A 116 -13.00 21.63 -19.79
CA ALA A 116 -14.36 21.26 -19.39
C ALA A 116 -15.28 22.48 -19.42
N ASP A 117 -16.57 22.26 -19.73
CA ASP A 117 -17.57 23.33 -19.78
C ASP A 117 -17.80 23.98 -18.39
N GLY A 118 -18.43 25.15 -18.37
CA GLY A 118 -18.59 25.95 -17.15
C GLY A 118 -19.54 25.33 -16.11
N GLU A 119 -20.41 24.41 -16.48
CA GLU A 119 -21.24 23.67 -15.52
C GLU A 119 -20.41 22.56 -14.86
N THR A 120 -19.73 21.75 -15.67
CA THR A 120 -18.77 20.74 -15.19
C THR A 120 -17.74 21.36 -14.25
N GLN A 121 -17.10 22.46 -14.65
CA GLN A 121 -16.10 23.14 -13.80
C GLN A 121 -16.68 23.57 -12.45
N ARG A 122 -17.92 24.07 -12.40
CA ARG A 122 -18.58 24.45 -11.14
C ARG A 122 -18.85 23.23 -10.26
N THR A 123 -19.33 22.13 -10.85
CA THR A 123 -19.59 20.87 -10.14
C THR A 123 -18.30 20.31 -9.54
N VAL A 124 -17.23 20.19 -10.33
CA VAL A 124 -15.93 19.69 -9.88
C VAL A 124 -15.32 20.61 -8.82
N ALA A 125 -15.36 21.93 -9.03
CA ALA A 125 -14.81 22.90 -8.09
C ALA A 125 -15.51 22.84 -6.73
N ARG A 126 -16.84 22.68 -6.72
CA ARG A 126 -17.63 22.51 -5.51
C ARG A 126 -17.27 21.22 -4.78
N ALA A 127 -17.11 20.10 -5.49
CA ALA A 127 -16.72 18.82 -4.91
C ALA A 127 -15.34 18.89 -4.22
N VAL A 128 -14.34 19.47 -4.90
CA VAL A 128 -13.01 19.71 -4.35
C VAL A 128 -13.06 20.57 -3.09
N TYR A 129 -13.85 21.65 -3.09
CA TYR A 129 -13.99 22.52 -1.93
C TYR A 129 -14.62 21.78 -0.73
N ILE A 130 -15.66 20.98 -0.97
CA ILE A 130 -16.31 20.17 0.07
C ILE A 130 -15.32 19.19 0.69
N ALA A 131 -14.54 18.48 -0.13
CA ALA A 131 -13.50 17.56 0.34
C ALA A 131 -12.45 18.28 1.20
N ARG A 132 -12.01 19.46 0.75
CA ARG A 132 -11.10 20.33 1.50
C ARG A 132 -11.65 20.71 2.88
N GLU A 133 -12.89 21.17 2.95
CA GLU A 133 -13.50 21.58 4.23
C GLU A 133 -13.67 20.38 5.17
N ARG A 134 -14.04 19.21 4.65
CA ARG A 134 -14.11 17.97 5.46
C ARG A 134 -12.76 17.56 6.01
N TYR A 135 -11.68 17.73 5.26
CA TYR A 135 -10.34 17.44 5.77
C TYR A 135 -9.94 18.37 6.92
N LEU A 136 -10.26 19.66 6.80
CA LEU A 136 -9.89 20.66 7.81
C LEU A 136 -10.81 20.63 9.04
N ALA A 137 -12.08 20.26 8.87
CA ALA A 137 -13.11 20.23 9.91
C ALA A 137 -14.01 18.99 9.75
N PRO A 138 -13.52 17.79 10.12
CA PRO A 138 -14.21 16.52 9.82
C PRO A 138 -15.55 16.33 10.52
N ASN A 139 -15.77 17.02 11.65
CA ASN A 139 -17.00 16.91 12.44
C ASN A 139 -18.03 18.00 12.09
N GLN A 140 -17.83 18.76 11.01
CA GLN A 140 -18.78 19.80 10.63
C GLN A 140 -20.09 19.17 10.11
N PRO A 141 -21.27 19.64 10.54
CA PRO A 141 -22.53 19.11 10.05
C PRO A 141 -22.77 19.44 8.57
N GLU A 142 -23.43 18.52 7.86
CA GLU A 142 -23.57 18.54 6.40
C GLU A 142 -24.28 19.80 5.86
N HIS A 143 -25.26 20.33 6.60
CA HIS A 143 -26.01 21.51 6.19
C HIS A 143 -25.13 22.77 6.15
N GLU A 144 -24.26 22.96 7.15
CA GLU A 144 -23.32 24.08 7.18
C GLU A 144 -22.25 23.95 6.09
N LEU A 145 -21.81 22.73 5.81
CA LEU A 145 -20.86 22.45 4.74
C LEU A 145 -21.45 22.78 3.37
N ALA A 146 -22.71 22.42 3.14
CA ALA A 146 -23.43 22.75 1.92
C ALA A 146 -23.62 24.26 1.74
N GLU A 147 -23.92 24.99 2.81
CA GLU A 147 -24.04 26.46 2.81
C GLU A 147 -22.70 27.13 2.50
N LYS A 148 -21.63 26.74 3.19
CA LYS A 148 -20.25 27.20 2.92
C LYS A 148 -19.86 26.96 1.47
N ALA A 149 -20.13 25.77 0.93
CA ALA A 149 -19.80 25.45 -0.45
C ALA A 149 -20.60 26.32 -1.44
N THR A 150 -21.82 26.72 -1.11
CA THR A 150 -22.62 27.64 -1.92
C THR A 150 -22.03 29.04 -1.90
N MET A 151 -21.67 29.56 -0.73
CA MET A 151 -21.00 30.86 -0.61
C MET A 151 -19.66 30.87 -1.36
N ALA A 152 -18.79 29.87 -1.12
CA ALA A 152 -17.49 29.72 -1.79
C ALA A 152 -17.60 29.50 -3.31
N SER A 153 -18.74 29.00 -3.79
CA SER A 153 -18.98 28.91 -5.23
C SER A 153 -19.35 30.27 -5.81
N SER A 154 -20.13 31.07 -5.07
CA SER A 154 -20.60 32.39 -5.52
C SER A 154 -19.53 33.47 -5.52
N ASP A 155 -18.56 33.42 -4.60
CA ASP A 155 -17.44 34.38 -4.52
C ASP A 155 -16.23 33.97 -5.39
N GLY A 156 -16.31 32.85 -6.10
CA GLY A 156 -15.25 32.33 -6.97
C GLY A 156 -14.15 31.55 -6.23
N TYR A 157 -14.25 31.35 -4.92
CA TYR A 157 -13.24 30.63 -4.14
C TYR A 157 -13.09 29.17 -4.58
N CYS A 158 -14.20 28.47 -4.85
CA CYS A 158 -14.16 27.11 -5.41
C CYS A 158 -13.39 27.07 -6.74
N ALA A 159 -13.68 28.00 -7.65
CA ALA A 159 -13.03 28.06 -8.96
C ALA A 159 -11.52 28.33 -8.84
N ARG A 160 -11.10 29.14 -7.87
CA ARG A 160 -9.70 29.40 -7.58
C ARG A 160 -8.94 28.14 -7.16
N TRP A 161 -9.54 27.31 -6.32
CA TRP A 161 -8.95 26.03 -5.91
C TRP A 161 -8.86 25.03 -7.05
N LEU A 162 -9.93 24.88 -7.85
CA LEU A 162 -9.89 24.01 -9.02
C LEU A 162 -8.80 24.45 -10.01
N SER A 163 -8.70 25.75 -10.28
CA SER A 163 -7.65 26.32 -11.14
C SER A 163 -6.24 26.01 -10.64
N LEU A 164 -6.02 26.05 -9.32
CA LEU A 164 -4.74 25.70 -8.71
C LEU A 164 -4.38 24.22 -8.95
N LEU A 165 -5.33 23.31 -8.75
CA LEU A 165 -5.12 21.87 -8.95
C LEU A 165 -4.90 21.53 -10.43
N ILE A 166 -5.68 22.12 -11.34
CA ILE A 166 -5.50 21.94 -12.79
C ILE A 166 -4.11 22.43 -13.20
N THR A 167 -3.75 23.66 -12.83
CA THR A 167 -2.43 24.23 -13.18
C THR A 167 -1.29 23.40 -12.59
N GLY A 168 -1.44 22.90 -11.35
CA GLY A 168 -0.48 22.02 -10.71
C GLY A 168 -0.32 20.69 -11.47
N SER A 169 -1.44 20.09 -11.89
CA SER A 169 -1.49 18.84 -12.64
C SER A 169 -0.85 19.00 -14.02
N GLU A 170 -1.18 20.07 -14.75
CA GLU A 170 -0.60 20.37 -16.07
C GLU A 170 0.91 20.54 -16.03
N ARG A 171 1.45 21.18 -14.96
CA ARG A 171 2.90 21.32 -14.74
C ARG A 171 3.58 19.98 -14.50
N GLN A 172 2.86 19.01 -13.95
CA GLN A 172 3.33 17.65 -13.77
C GLN A 172 3.07 16.78 -15.01
N GLY A 173 2.48 17.32 -16.08
CA GLY A 173 2.20 16.63 -17.34
C GLY A 173 0.90 15.81 -17.31
N TRP A 174 -0.08 16.20 -16.50
CA TRP A 174 -1.43 15.63 -16.48
C TRP A 174 -2.44 16.61 -17.06
N TYR A 175 -3.25 16.15 -18.00
CA TYR A 175 -4.19 16.98 -18.76
C TYR A 175 -5.59 16.40 -18.68
N ILE A 176 -6.59 17.28 -18.56
CA ILE A 176 -8.00 16.88 -18.65
C ILE A 176 -8.30 16.57 -20.12
N THR A 177 -8.84 15.39 -20.39
CA THR A 177 -9.26 14.95 -21.72
C THR A 177 -10.71 14.49 -21.68
N ARG A 178 -11.42 14.57 -22.81
CA ARG A 178 -12.78 14.03 -22.92
C ARG A 178 -12.65 12.53 -23.12
N ARG A 179 -13.35 11.75 -22.30
CA ARG A 179 -13.43 10.31 -22.47
C ARG A 179 -14.06 10.00 -23.82
N ARG A 180 -13.49 9.06 -24.58
CA ARG A 180 -14.10 8.66 -25.88
C ARG A 180 -15.45 8.02 -25.60
N GLU A 181 -16.47 8.40 -26.38
CA GLU A 181 -17.75 7.69 -26.41
C GLU A 181 -17.47 6.25 -26.88
N GLY A 182 -17.59 5.30 -25.95
CA GLY A 182 -17.14 3.91 -26.10
C GLY A 182 -16.28 3.42 -24.92
N ASP A 183 -15.56 4.34 -24.27
CA ASP A 183 -14.70 4.02 -23.11
C ASP A 183 -15.41 4.30 -21.79
N ALA A 184 -16.56 5.02 -21.79
CA ALA A 184 -17.53 4.94 -20.71
C ALA A 184 -18.12 3.54 -20.72
N GLU A 185 -17.40 2.57 -20.16
CA GLU A 185 -18.01 1.31 -19.75
C GLU A 185 -19.18 1.71 -18.85
N GLU A 186 -20.39 1.67 -19.41
CA GLU A 186 -21.58 1.53 -18.59
C GLU A 186 -21.25 0.41 -17.62
N LEU A 187 -21.37 0.71 -16.33
CA LEU A 187 -21.18 -0.29 -15.28
C LEU A 187 -21.88 -1.56 -15.74
N THR A 188 -21.14 -2.65 -15.81
CA THR A 188 -21.70 -3.94 -16.19
C THR A 188 -22.91 -4.22 -15.28
N ASP A 189 -23.88 -5.00 -15.75
CA ASP A 189 -25.03 -5.36 -14.92
C ASP A 189 -24.60 -6.05 -13.61
N TRP A 190 -23.41 -6.66 -13.60
CA TRP A 190 -22.72 -7.09 -12.39
C TRP A 190 -22.33 -5.90 -11.49
N GLN A 191 -21.51 -4.97 -11.98
CA GLN A 191 -21.05 -3.82 -11.21
C GLN A 191 -22.20 -2.97 -10.66
N LYS A 192 -23.28 -2.76 -11.43
CA LYS A 192 -24.50 -2.08 -10.97
C LYS A 192 -25.14 -2.74 -9.73
N ARG A 193 -24.98 -4.06 -9.57
CA ARG A 193 -25.51 -4.82 -8.43
C ARG A 193 -24.52 -4.91 -7.27
N MET A 194 -23.22 -4.90 -7.57
CA MET A 194 -22.16 -5.16 -6.59
C MET A 194 -21.60 -3.90 -5.94
N TRP A 195 -21.77 -2.72 -6.55
CA TRP A 195 -21.32 -1.43 -6.00
C TRP A 195 -22.41 -0.66 -5.26
N PRO A 196 -22.06 0.19 -4.27
CA PRO A 196 -20.69 0.48 -3.80
C PRO A 196 -20.03 -0.69 -3.08
N VAL A 197 -18.71 -0.79 -3.21
CA VAL A 197 -17.91 -1.68 -2.36
C VAL A 197 -17.57 -0.96 -1.05
N ARG A 198 -17.53 -1.71 0.04
CA ARG A 198 -17.09 -1.23 1.36
C ARG A 198 -15.62 -1.60 1.53
N GLN A 199 -14.79 -0.61 1.80
CA GLN A 199 -13.34 -0.77 1.89
C GLN A 199 -12.84 -0.40 3.28
N VAL A 200 -11.93 -1.21 3.80
CA VAL A 200 -11.19 -0.98 5.05
C VAL A 200 -9.71 -1.01 4.74
N VAL A 201 -8.98 -0.03 5.29
CA VAL A 201 -7.53 -0.07 5.37
C VAL A 201 -7.13 0.06 6.83
N ILE A 202 -6.34 -0.89 7.33
CA ILE A 202 -5.73 -0.81 8.65
C ILE A 202 -4.22 -0.69 8.44
N VAL A 203 -3.64 0.40 8.93
CA VAL A 203 -2.19 0.59 8.91
C VAL A 203 -1.66 0.62 10.33
N VAL A 204 -0.76 -0.31 10.64
CA VAL A 204 -0.06 -0.38 11.91
C VAL A 204 1.38 0.11 11.73
N THR A 205 1.59 1.31 12.26
CA THR A 205 2.82 1.98 12.69
C THR A 205 3.61 1.31 13.82
N SER A 206 4.77 0.66 13.67
CA SER A 206 5.54 0.25 14.86
C SER A 206 7.04 0.53 14.80
N GLU A 207 7.66 0.67 15.97
CA GLU A 207 9.11 0.54 16.11
C GLU A 207 9.57 -0.90 15.81
N SER A 208 10.83 -1.07 15.39
CA SER A 208 11.41 -2.40 15.07
C SER A 208 11.53 -3.33 16.28
N SER A 209 11.53 -2.78 17.50
CA SER A 209 11.57 -3.52 18.76
C SER A 209 10.25 -4.22 19.10
N VAL A 210 9.14 -3.80 18.48
CA VAL A 210 7.81 -4.34 18.74
C VAL A 210 7.67 -5.73 18.10
N ILE A 211 7.35 -6.72 18.92
CA ILE A 211 7.19 -8.10 18.47
C ILE A 211 5.87 -8.28 17.71
N THR A 212 5.86 -9.21 16.74
CA THR A 212 4.68 -9.50 15.90
C THR A 212 3.42 -9.82 16.71
N ARG A 213 3.55 -10.43 17.90
CA ARG A 213 2.41 -10.71 18.79
C ARG A 213 1.65 -9.44 19.16
N ASP A 214 2.36 -8.38 19.53
CA ASP A 214 1.74 -7.15 20.01
C ASP A 214 1.16 -6.35 18.84
N LEU A 215 1.83 -6.37 17.68
CA LEU A 215 1.29 -5.90 16.39
C LEU A 215 -0.06 -6.56 16.05
N VAL A 216 -0.12 -7.88 16.07
CA VAL A 216 -1.33 -8.66 15.74
C VAL A 216 -2.44 -8.42 16.76
N ARG A 217 -2.09 -8.27 18.05
CA ARG A 217 -3.07 -7.93 19.09
C ARG A 217 -3.76 -6.59 18.79
N VAL A 218 -2.99 -5.55 18.48
CA VAL A 218 -3.57 -4.23 18.16
C VAL A 218 -4.29 -4.24 16.83
N LEU A 219 -3.81 -4.99 15.83
CA LEU A 219 -4.54 -5.23 14.59
C LEU A 219 -5.93 -5.81 14.89
N ASN A 220 -6.03 -6.85 15.73
CA ASN A 220 -7.32 -7.42 16.12
C ASN A 220 -8.20 -6.43 16.89
N GLU A 221 -7.63 -5.56 17.74
CA GLU A 221 -8.39 -4.47 18.38
C GLU A 221 -8.97 -3.48 17.34
N ALA A 222 -8.25 -3.22 16.25
CA ALA A 222 -8.74 -2.43 15.12
C ALA A 222 -9.78 -3.19 14.28
N VAL A 223 -9.66 -4.51 14.13
CA VAL A 223 -10.68 -5.33 13.47
C VAL A 223 -12.00 -5.31 14.25
N GLU A 224 -11.93 -5.43 15.58
CA GLU A 224 -13.11 -5.31 16.44
C GLU A 224 -13.83 -3.97 16.23
N ARG A 225 -13.08 -2.86 16.10
CA ARG A 225 -13.67 -1.54 15.77
C ARG A 225 -14.50 -1.56 14.49
N VAL A 226 -14.11 -2.34 13.48
CA VAL A 226 -14.86 -2.44 12.21
C VAL A 226 -16.21 -3.12 12.43
N SER A 227 -16.33 -4.06 13.37
CA SER A 227 -17.56 -4.85 13.55
C SER A 227 -18.74 -4.03 14.06
N TYR A 228 -18.48 -3.06 14.95
CA TYR A 228 -19.52 -2.24 15.59
C TYR A 228 -19.59 -0.79 15.08
N THR A 229 -18.70 -0.38 14.18
CA THR A 229 -18.73 0.98 13.63
C THR A 229 -19.35 0.98 12.22
N PRO A 230 -20.45 1.72 11.98
CA PRO A 230 -21.11 1.75 10.67
C PRO A 230 -20.22 2.41 9.62
N PHE A 231 -20.35 1.98 8.37
CA PHE A 231 -19.69 2.63 7.23
C PHE A 231 -20.27 4.02 6.98
N PRO A 232 -19.48 4.96 6.43
CA PRO A 232 -19.98 6.27 6.02
C PRO A 232 -21.09 6.12 4.97
N ASP A 233 -22.10 6.99 5.00
CA ASP A 233 -23.25 6.93 4.08
C ASP A 233 -22.87 7.31 2.62
N ASN A 234 -21.82 8.12 2.47
CA ASN A 234 -21.36 8.66 1.19
C ASN A 234 -19.86 8.40 0.97
N ASP A 235 -19.50 8.28 -0.30
CA ASP A 235 -18.16 7.99 -0.82
C ASP A 235 -17.19 9.19 -0.77
N ASN A 236 -17.69 10.40 -0.54
CA ASN A 236 -16.87 11.60 -0.27
C ASN A 236 -16.49 11.74 1.22
N MET A 237 -16.80 10.74 2.05
CA MET A 237 -16.58 10.78 3.50
C MET A 237 -15.67 9.62 3.91
N LEU A 238 -14.37 9.87 3.85
CA LEU A 238 -13.38 8.93 4.38
C LEU A 238 -13.42 8.98 5.91
N SER A 239 -13.78 7.86 6.53
CA SER A 239 -13.85 7.75 7.99
C SER A 239 -12.51 7.28 8.54
N LEU A 240 -11.67 8.24 8.95
CA LEU A 240 -10.43 8.01 9.67
C LEU A 240 -10.72 7.85 11.17
N CYS A 241 -10.20 6.77 11.75
CA CYS A 241 -10.21 6.54 13.18
C CYS A 241 -8.80 6.14 13.62
N THR A 242 -8.21 6.93 14.53
CA THR A 242 -7.03 6.46 15.27
C THR A 242 -7.49 5.47 16.33
N VAL A 243 -6.94 4.25 16.28
CA VAL A 243 -7.24 3.24 17.29
C VAL A 243 -6.32 3.52 18.50
N PRO A 244 -6.89 3.80 19.69
CA PRO A 244 -6.09 4.01 20.89
C PRO A 244 -5.36 2.72 21.21
N VAL A 245 -4.03 2.80 21.18
CA VAL A 245 -3.17 1.67 21.48
C VAL A 245 -2.73 1.73 22.94
N THR A 246 -2.65 0.57 23.58
CA THR A 246 -2.16 0.45 24.96
C THR A 246 -0.64 0.33 25.04
N PHE A 247 0.04 0.21 23.90
CA PHE A 247 1.47 -0.07 23.81
C PHE A 247 2.28 1.13 23.31
N PRO A 248 3.38 1.51 23.98
CA PRO A 248 4.33 2.50 23.48
C PRO A 248 4.95 2.06 22.15
N GLY A 249 5.23 3.01 21.25
CA GLY A 249 5.88 2.74 19.97
C GLY A 249 4.97 2.11 18.90
N LEU A 250 3.67 2.00 19.16
CA LEU A 250 2.65 1.57 18.20
C LEU A 250 1.75 2.75 17.81
N GLN A 251 1.29 2.77 16.57
CA GLN A 251 0.28 3.68 16.06
C GLN A 251 -0.61 2.91 15.09
N VAL A 252 -1.91 3.07 15.20
CA VAL A 252 -2.86 2.41 14.30
C VAL A 252 -3.84 3.41 13.72
N THR A 253 -3.88 3.44 12.40
CA THR A 253 -4.90 4.14 11.63
C THR A 253 -5.84 3.11 11.02
N LEU A 254 -7.13 3.35 11.20
CA LEU A 254 -8.21 2.62 10.56
C LEU A 254 -8.93 3.59 9.64
N GLU A 255 -8.95 3.28 8.36
CA GLU A 255 -9.65 4.02 7.32
C GLU A 255 -10.80 3.17 6.79
N ARG A 256 -11.96 3.79 6.63
CA ARG A 256 -13.17 3.15 6.11
C ARG A 256 -13.83 4.06 5.10
N GLN A 257 -14.19 3.50 3.95
CA GLN A 257 -14.82 4.26 2.87
C GLN A 257 -15.78 3.40 2.05
N LEU A 258 -16.70 4.08 1.37
CA LEU A 258 -17.47 3.51 0.27
C LEU A 258 -16.79 3.90 -1.03
N CYS A 259 -16.55 2.91 -1.90
CA CYS A 259 -16.10 3.14 -3.27
C CYS A 259 -17.27 2.86 -4.21
N ARG A 260 -17.77 3.92 -4.87
CA ARG A 260 -18.92 3.86 -5.81
C ARG A 260 -18.48 3.72 -7.27
N THR A 261 -17.24 4.06 -7.58
CA THR A 261 -16.68 4.02 -8.93
C THR A 261 -15.57 2.96 -9.01
N PRO A 262 -15.72 1.93 -9.86
CA PRO A 262 -14.64 0.99 -10.15
C PRO A 262 -13.40 1.71 -10.72
N PRO A 263 -12.20 1.11 -10.60
CA PRO A 263 -11.91 -0.15 -9.91
C PRO A 263 -11.86 -0.02 -8.37
N GLY A 264 -12.15 -1.13 -7.68
CA GLY A 264 -11.87 -1.27 -6.25
C GLY A 264 -10.41 -1.67 -5.97
N PHE A 265 -10.13 -2.22 -4.79
CA PHE A 265 -8.81 -2.75 -4.43
C PHE A 265 -8.41 -3.98 -5.27
N PHE A 266 -9.39 -4.75 -5.73
CA PHE A 266 -9.20 -6.00 -6.46
C PHE A 266 -9.89 -5.89 -7.83
N PRO A 267 -9.23 -5.28 -8.83
CA PRO A 267 -9.82 -5.09 -10.17
C PRO A 267 -9.77 -6.34 -11.05
N GLU A 268 -8.95 -7.32 -10.68
CA GLU A 268 -8.79 -8.57 -11.41
C GLU A 268 -9.71 -9.66 -10.84
N GLY A 269 -9.94 -10.75 -11.61
CA GLY A 269 -10.66 -11.92 -11.09
C GLY A 269 -9.93 -12.59 -9.92
N ALA A 270 -10.52 -13.67 -9.38
CA ALA A 270 -10.02 -14.35 -8.19
C ALA A 270 -8.50 -14.57 -8.19
N GLY A 271 -7.84 -14.18 -7.09
CA GLY A 271 -6.39 -14.12 -7.02
C GLY A 271 -5.81 -14.16 -5.61
N GLN A 272 -4.52 -14.44 -5.54
CA GLN A 272 -3.76 -14.56 -4.28
C GLN A 272 -2.53 -13.64 -4.22
N ASN A 273 -2.30 -12.85 -5.27
CA ASN A 273 -1.19 -11.92 -5.35
C ASN A 273 -1.64 -10.52 -4.93
N VAL A 274 -0.78 -9.77 -4.25
CA VAL A 274 -1.12 -8.40 -3.87
C VAL A 274 -1.07 -7.50 -5.12
N PRO A 275 -2.16 -6.77 -5.46
CA PRO A 275 -2.15 -5.82 -6.58
C PRO A 275 -1.04 -4.76 -6.43
N GLU A 276 -0.37 -4.43 -7.54
CA GLU A 276 0.76 -3.50 -7.53
C GLU A 276 0.36 -2.10 -7.05
N GLU A 277 -0.85 -1.66 -7.36
CA GLU A 277 -1.40 -0.38 -6.95
C GLU A 277 -1.49 -0.30 -5.42
N LEU A 278 -1.88 -1.39 -4.76
CA LEU A 278 -1.92 -1.46 -3.30
C LEU A 278 -0.50 -1.41 -2.72
N ALA A 279 0.44 -2.13 -3.33
CA ALA A 279 1.84 -2.09 -2.92
C ALA A 279 2.45 -0.68 -3.02
N ARG A 280 2.12 0.06 -4.08
CA ARG A 280 2.55 1.46 -4.28
C ARG A 280 1.88 2.45 -3.33
N SER A 281 0.71 2.12 -2.77
CA SER A 281 -0.03 3.02 -1.88
C SER A 281 0.53 3.10 -0.45
N ILE A 282 1.35 2.12 -0.05
CA ILE A 282 1.93 2.09 1.30
C ILE A 282 3.04 3.12 1.44
N LYS A 283 2.84 4.08 2.33
CA LYS A 283 3.88 5.02 2.75
C LYS A 283 4.87 4.30 3.67
N VAL A 284 6.00 3.87 3.11
CA VAL A 284 7.12 3.36 3.91
C VAL A 284 7.86 4.55 4.54
N PRO A 285 7.99 4.63 5.88
CA PRO A 285 8.78 5.67 6.51
C PRO A 285 10.23 5.61 6.01
N GLN A 286 10.73 6.72 5.46
CA GLN A 286 12.14 6.81 5.02
C GLN A 286 13.12 6.82 6.20
N ASP A 287 12.63 7.08 7.42
CA ASP A 287 13.41 7.01 8.65
C ASP A 287 13.55 5.54 9.09
N GLY A 288 14.76 5.03 8.92
CA GLY A 288 15.09 3.63 9.07
C GLY A 288 15.06 3.18 10.53
N GLU A 289 13.89 2.74 11.00
CA GLU A 289 13.71 1.77 12.11
C GLU A 289 12.22 1.44 12.37
N LYS A 290 11.31 1.85 11.48
CA LYS A 290 9.88 1.55 11.62
C LYS A 290 9.46 0.38 10.74
N ARG A 291 8.57 -0.45 11.29
CA ARG A 291 7.87 -1.53 10.60
C ARG A 291 6.45 -1.05 10.31
N VAL A 292 5.97 -1.26 9.08
CA VAL A 292 4.59 -0.96 8.71
C VAL A 292 3.87 -2.24 8.34
N VAL A 293 2.69 -2.43 8.88
CA VAL A 293 1.75 -3.48 8.45
C VAL A 293 0.54 -2.77 7.86
N ALA A 294 0.27 -3.00 6.58
CA ALA A 294 -0.93 -2.51 5.92
C ALA A 294 -1.83 -3.70 5.56
N VAL A 295 -3.10 -3.63 5.96
CA VAL A 295 -4.13 -4.61 5.61
C VAL A 295 -5.24 -3.89 4.87
N PHE A 296 -5.56 -4.38 3.67
CA PHE A 296 -6.62 -3.90 2.81
C PHE A 296 -7.70 -4.96 2.76
N ALA A 297 -8.96 -4.59 2.99
CA ALA A 297 -10.08 -5.50 2.83
C ALA A 297 -11.23 -4.80 2.11
N GLN A 298 -11.91 -5.55 1.25
CA GLN A 298 -13.03 -5.06 0.45
C GLN A 298 -14.15 -6.10 0.42
N ILE A 299 -15.39 -5.64 0.45
CA ILE A 299 -16.55 -6.45 0.13
C ILE A 299 -17.52 -5.70 -0.78
N THR A 300 -18.24 -6.42 -1.62
CA THR A 300 -19.32 -5.88 -2.44
C THR A 300 -20.59 -5.64 -1.62
N SER A 301 -21.48 -4.78 -2.13
CA SER A 301 -22.72 -4.35 -1.48
C SER A 301 -23.60 -5.47 -0.89
N PRO A 302 -23.82 -6.62 -1.58
CA PRO A 302 -24.67 -7.69 -1.05
C PRO A 302 -24.12 -8.38 0.19
N HIS A 303 -22.81 -8.29 0.43
CA HIS A 303 -22.15 -8.98 1.53
C HIS A 303 -22.31 -8.23 2.85
N SER A 304 -22.34 -8.99 3.95
CA SER A 304 -22.40 -8.45 5.29
C SER A 304 -21.02 -7.99 5.77
N THR A 305 -20.99 -7.02 6.68
CA THR A 305 -19.76 -6.58 7.35
C THR A 305 -19.05 -7.73 8.08
N GLU A 306 -19.76 -8.79 8.45
CA GLU A 306 -19.16 -9.99 9.05
C GLU A 306 -18.16 -10.67 8.11
N LEU A 307 -18.42 -10.69 6.79
CA LEU A 307 -17.47 -11.24 5.83
C LEU A 307 -16.19 -10.41 5.77
N LEU A 308 -16.32 -9.08 5.82
CA LEU A 308 -15.18 -8.17 5.87
C LEU A 308 -14.33 -8.38 7.12
N VAL A 309 -14.97 -8.55 8.28
CA VAL A 309 -14.29 -8.87 9.55
C VAL A 309 -13.57 -10.21 9.47
N ARG A 310 -14.16 -11.23 8.84
CA ARG A 310 -13.50 -12.53 8.61
C ARG A 310 -12.23 -12.37 7.77
N TYR A 311 -12.27 -11.59 6.70
CA TYR A 311 -11.09 -11.32 5.88
C TYR A 311 -9.98 -10.62 6.65
N LEU A 312 -10.33 -9.65 7.49
CA LEU A 312 -9.36 -8.97 8.34
C LEU A 312 -8.73 -9.90 9.39
N HIS A 313 -9.50 -10.81 9.99
CA HIS A 313 -8.94 -11.83 10.88
C HIS A 313 -8.05 -12.83 10.15
N ALA A 314 -8.42 -13.26 8.94
CA ALA A 314 -7.59 -14.14 8.13
C ALA A 314 -6.23 -13.50 7.80
N ALA A 315 -6.22 -12.20 7.47
CA ALA A 315 -4.98 -11.44 7.31
C ALA A 315 -4.15 -11.44 8.61
N ALA A 316 -4.78 -11.17 9.76
CA ALA A 316 -4.10 -11.13 11.05
C ALA A 316 -3.49 -12.49 11.44
N GLU A 317 -4.17 -13.60 11.16
CA GLU A 317 -3.65 -14.96 11.38
C GLU A 317 -2.42 -15.24 10.52
N ARG A 318 -2.45 -14.91 9.23
CA ARG A 318 -1.30 -15.10 8.33
C ARG A 318 -0.11 -14.23 8.70
N ILE A 319 -0.35 -12.99 9.10
CA ILE A 319 0.69 -12.11 9.66
C ILE A 319 1.27 -12.71 10.95
N SER A 320 0.44 -13.31 11.80
CA SER A 320 0.89 -13.97 13.03
C SER A 320 1.77 -15.20 12.75
N ALA A 321 1.50 -15.91 11.64
CA ALA A 321 2.32 -17.01 11.13
C ALA A 321 3.65 -16.54 10.51
N GLY A 322 3.83 -15.23 10.34
CA GLY A 322 5.08 -14.62 9.89
C GLY A 322 5.13 -14.31 8.40
N GLU A 323 4.01 -14.43 7.68
CA GLU A 323 3.93 -14.03 6.28
C GLU A 323 4.15 -12.52 6.12
N GLU A 324 4.90 -12.14 5.09
CA GLU A 324 5.26 -10.73 4.85
C GLU A 324 4.34 -10.05 3.84
N HIS A 325 3.68 -10.80 2.97
CA HIS A 325 2.70 -10.29 2.04
C HIS A 325 1.83 -11.44 1.55
N ALA A 326 0.53 -11.21 1.39
CA ALA A 326 -0.35 -12.13 0.70
C ALA A 326 -1.67 -11.45 0.35
N ALA A 327 -2.41 -12.07 -0.56
CA ALA A 327 -3.80 -11.73 -0.81
C ALA A 327 -4.65 -13.00 -0.91
N ASP A 328 -5.96 -12.81 -0.77
CA ASP A 328 -6.98 -13.80 -1.09
C ASP A 328 -8.27 -13.03 -1.38
N TYR A 329 -8.67 -13.03 -2.65
CA TYR A 329 -9.85 -12.33 -3.12
C TYR A 329 -10.54 -13.12 -4.22
N ASP A 330 -11.86 -13.02 -4.23
CA ASP A 330 -12.75 -13.56 -5.25
C ASP A 330 -13.54 -12.39 -5.84
N ASP A 331 -13.24 -12.09 -7.11
CA ASP A 331 -13.65 -10.86 -7.79
C ASP A 331 -13.35 -9.63 -6.92
N ASP A 332 -14.39 -8.82 -6.64
CA ASP A 332 -14.31 -7.56 -5.90
C ASP A 332 -14.37 -7.73 -4.37
N SER A 333 -14.23 -8.94 -3.83
CA SER A 333 -14.32 -9.20 -2.38
C SER A 333 -13.13 -10.00 -1.88
N GLY A 334 -12.43 -9.49 -0.87
CA GLY A 334 -11.28 -10.19 -0.30
C GLY A 334 -10.41 -9.31 0.57
N TYR A 335 -9.17 -9.76 0.78
CA TYR A 335 -8.14 -8.98 1.45
C TYR A 335 -6.77 -9.12 0.79
N ALA A 336 -5.92 -8.15 1.10
CA ALA A 336 -4.49 -8.20 0.89
C ALA A 336 -3.77 -7.59 2.08
N PHE A 337 -2.56 -8.04 2.38
CA PHE A 337 -1.70 -7.39 3.36
C PHE A 337 -0.26 -7.34 2.88
N ILE A 338 0.45 -6.34 3.40
CA ILE A 338 1.89 -6.16 3.21
C ILE A 338 2.50 -5.74 4.54
N VAL A 339 3.61 -6.39 4.89
CA VAL A 339 4.43 -6.13 6.05
C VAL A 339 5.78 -5.64 5.55
N THR A 340 6.05 -4.34 5.67
CA THR A 340 7.36 -3.81 5.34
C THR A 340 8.27 -3.94 6.56
N ARG A 341 9.28 -4.79 6.44
CA ARG A 341 10.42 -4.76 7.34
C ARG A 341 11.40 -3.77 6.74
N SER A 342 11.83 -2.77 7.51
CA SER A 342 13.02 -2.00 7.14
C SER A 342 14.20 -2.97 7.12
N LEU A 343 14.47 -3.54 5.94
CA LEU A 343 15.69 -4.27 5.66
C LEU A 343 16.79 -3.21 5.64
N LYS A 344 17.66 -3.25 6.65
CA LYS A 344 19.01 -2.72 6.47
C LYS A 344 19.53 -3.30 5.16
N SER A 345 19.84 -2.45 4.19
CA SER A 345 20.56 -2.88 3.00
C SER A 345 21.92 -3.40 3.48
N HIS A 346 22.14 -4.70 3.34
CA HIS A 346 23.39 -5.38 3.67
C HIS A 346 24.49 -5.03 2.70
#